data_AF-A0A8S9Y1Y1-F1
#
_entry.id   AF-A0A8S9Y1Y1-F1
#
_cell.length_a   1.000
_cell.length_b   1.000
_cell.length_c   1.000
_cell.angle_alpha   90.00
_cell.angle_beta   90.00
_cell.angle_gamma   90.00
#
_symmetry.space_group_name_H-M   'P 1'
#
loop_
_entity.id
_entity.type
_entity.pdbx_description
1 polymer ?
#
loop_
_entity_poly.entity_id
_entity_poly.type
_entity_poly.pdbx_seq_one_letter_code
_entity_poly.pdbx_strand_id
1 'polypeptide(L)'
;DGAIHRAAGPELLGECKTLNGCKTGQAKKTGGYKLPSKNVIHTVGPRGEKPDLLQSCYEQSLEIALKENLRSVAFPCISTGIYGYPQEAAALIALKTVRTILEKNSDNFDRNKIVFLLVRGKFSHIGFETSNESFRSNPYLFMCLVKEDLLISV
;
A
#
# COMPACT_ATOMS: atom_id res chain seq x y z
N ASP A 1 7.49 6.77 0.84
CA ASP A 1 8.55 6.74 -0.16
C ASP A 1 9.98 6.41 0.33
N GLY A 2 10.67 7.35 1.00
CA GLY A 2 12.14 7.25 1.17
C GLY A 2 12.66 6.00 1.89
N ALA A 3 11.87 5.38 2.78
CA ALA A 3 12.27 4.13 3.41
C ALA A 3 12.23 2.92 2.45
N ILE A 4 11.31 2.91 1.47
CA ILE A 4 11.18 1.82 0.47
C ILE A 4 12.37 1.89 -0.48
N HIS A 5 12.68 3.09 -0.98
CA HIS A 5 13.85 3.32 -1.81
C HIS A 5 15.16 2.94 -1.13
N ARG A 6 15.33 3.25 0.15
CA ARG A 6 16.54 2.84 0.90
C ARG A 6 16.66 1.31 1.03
N ALA A 7 15.55 0.63 1.29
CA ALA A 7 15.55 -0.82 1.49
C ALA A 7 15.65 -1.60 0.17
N ALA A 8 15.03 -1.13 -0.91
CA ALA A 8 15.07 -1.77 -2.23
C ALA A 8 16.41 -1.63 -2.95
N GLY A 9 17.16 -0.56 -2.66
CA GLY A 9 18.41 -0.24 -3.33
C GLY A 9 18.26 0.77 -4.49
N PRO A 10 19.38 1.29 -5.02
CA PRO A 10 19.39 2.30 -6.08
C PRO A 10 18.72 1.85 -7.38
N GLU A 11 18.61 0.54 -7.62
CA GLU A 11 18.00 -0.05 -8.80
C GLU A 11 16.52 0.35 -8.92
N LEU A 12 15.80 0.44 -7.80
CA LEU A 12 14.41 0.90 -7.75
C LEU A 12 14.26 2.32 -8.30
N LEU A 13 15.15 3.23 -7.90
CA LEU A 13 15.14 4.60 -8.43
C LEU A 13 15.47 4.62 -9.93
N GLY A 14 16.35 3.73 -10.38
CA GLY A 14 16.67 3.54 -11.79
C GLY A 14 15.43 3.20 -12.61
N GLU A 15 14.63 2.23 -12.18
CA GLU A 15 13.38 1.85 -12.86
C GLU A 15 12.31 2.93 -12.73
N CYS A 16 12.14 3.57 -11.57
CA CYS A 16 11.17 4.67 -11.43
C CYS A 16 11.39 5.80 -12.44
N LYS A 17 12.65 6.07 -12.84
CA LYS A 17 12.97 7.09 -13.86
C LYS A 17 12.48 6.71 -15.26
N THR A 18 12.35 5.42 -15.59
CA THR A 18 11.84 4.97 -16.90
C THR A 18 10.31 5.07 -17.00
N LEU A 19 9.63 5.20 -15.86
CA LEU A 19 8.17 5.24 -15.79
C LEU A 19 7.55 6.60 -16.15
N ASN A 20 8.34 7.66 -16.40
CA ASN A 20 7.84 9.01 -16.72
C ASN A 20 6.87 9.58 -15.67
N GLY A 21 7.16 9.37 -14.39
CA GLY A 21 6.34 9.85 -13.26
C GLY A 21 5.01 9.12 -13.10
N CYS A 22 4.14 9.57 -12.19
CA CYS A 22 2.82 9.00 -11.95
C CYS A 22 1.83 10.10 -11.59
N LYS A 23 0.63 10.10 -12.17
CA LYS A 23 -0.39 11.11 -11.87
C LYS A 23 -1.10 10.79 -10.56
N THR A 24 -1.65 11.80 -9.90
CA THR A 24 -2.48 11.61 -8.70
C THR A 24 -3.65 10.66 -8.99
N GLY A 25 -3.90 9.71 -8.10
CA GLY A 25 -4.91 8.67 -8.27
C GLY A 25 -4.44 7.46 -9.11
N GLN A 26 -3.30 7.56 -9.80
CA GLN A 26 -2.77 6.46 -10.61
C GLN A 26 -1.76 5.62 -9.85
N ALA A 27 -1.48 4.43 -10.36
CA ALA A 27 -0.49 3.50 -9.83
C ALA A 27 0.40 2.94 -10.95
N LYS A 28 1.66 2.61 -10.63
CA LYS A 28 2.61 1.96 -11.53
C LYS A 28 3.43 0.89 -10.80
N LYS A 29 3.83 -0.15 -11.51
CA LYS A 29 4.60 -1.28 -10.95
C LYS A 29 6.08 -1.14 -11.26
N THR A 30 6.91 -1.57 -10.32
CA THR A 30 8.33 -1.87 -10.50
C THR A 30 8.68 -3.22 -9.87
N GLY A 31 9.91 -3.69 -10.10
CA GLY A 31 10.49 -4.74 -9.28
C GLY A 31 10.66 -4.30 -7.81
N GLY A 32 10.74 -5.28 -6.91
CA GLY A 32 11.03 -5.06 -5.49
C GLY A 32 12.52 -5.08 -5.11
N TYR A 33 13.37 -5.58 -6.00
CA TYR A 33 14.83 -5.58 -5.84
C TYR A 33 15.30 -6.25 -4.53
N LYS A 34 15.94 -5.49 -3.63
CA LYS A 34 16.44 -6.01 -2.35
C LYS A 34 15.35 -6.17 -1.30
N LEU A 35 14.11 -5.79 -1.61
CA LEU A 35 12.98 -6.03 -0.73
C LEU A 35 12.62 -7.52 -0.71
N PRO A 36 12.05 -8.02 0.41
CA PRO A 36 11.44 -9.35 0.45
C PRO A 36 10.28 -9.51 -0.53
N SER A 37 9.57 -8.42 -0.84
CA SER A 37 8.46 -8.40 -1.81
C SER A 37 9.01 -8.40 -3.23
N LYS A 38 8.36 -9.17 -4.12
CA LYS A 38 8.79 -9.28 -5.53
C LYS A 38 8.53 -8.00 -6.32
N ASN A 39 7.46 -7.29 -5.97
CA ASN A 39 7.02 -6.10 -6.67
C ASN A 39 6.83 -4.92 -5.71
N VAL A 40 6.93 -3.71 -6.26
CA VAL A 40 6.45 -2.48 -5.61
C VAL A 40 5.43 -1.82 -6.53
N ILE A 41 4.30 -1.40 -5.98
CA ILE A 41 3.34 -0.54 -6.68
C ILE A 41 3.45 0.87 -6.11
N HIS A 42 3.74 1.82 -6.98
CA HIS A 42 3.87 3.24 -6.67
C HIS A 42 2.59 3.95 -7.01
N THR A 43 1.92 4.55 -6.04
CA THR A 43 0.71 5.33 -6.26
C THR A 43 0.84 6.73 -5.68
N VAL A 44 0.28 7.72 -6.38
CA VAL A 44 0.36 9.12 -5.94
C VAL A 44 -0.95 9.53 -5.31
N GLY A 45 -0.95 9.61 -3.98
CA GLY A 45 -2.09 10.08 -3.21
C GLY A 45 -2.43 11.57 -3.44
N PRO A 46 -3.69 11.99 -3.24
CA PRO A 46 -4.06 13.41 -3.31
C PRO A 46 -3.49 14.23 -2.15
N ARG A 47 -3.31 15.54 -2.38
CA ARG A 47 -3.16 16.53 -1.32
C ARG A 47 -4.54 17.00 -0.86
N GLY A 48 -4.75 17.01 0.46
CA GLY A 48 -6.02 17.31 1.09
C GLY A 48 -7.07 16.21 0.89
N GLU A 49 -8.27 16.48 1.37
CA GLU A 49 -9.40 15.55 1.30
C GLU A 49 -10.00 15.52 -0.11
N LYS A 50 -9.58 14.54 -0.92
CA LYS A 50 -10.12 14.28 -2.26
C LYS A 50 -10.53 12.81 -2.36
N PRO A 51 -11.76 12.45 -1.96
CA PRO A 51 -12.19 11.07 -1.83
C PRO A 51 -12.00 10.23 -3.09
N ASP A 52 -12.43 10.75 -4.25
CA ASP A 52 -12.37 10.01 -5.52
C ASP A 52 -10.93 9.67 -5.93
N LEU A 53 -9.98 10.57 -5.70
CA LEU A 53 -8.57 10.35 -6.01
C LEU A 53 -7.92 9.38 -5.04
N LEU A 54 -8.28 9.43 -3.76
CA LEU A 54 -7.77 8.47 -2.78
C LEU A 54 -8.32 7.08 -3.08
N GLN A 55 -9.62 6.97 -3.39
CA GLN A 55 -10.24 5.72 -3.84
C GLN A 55 -9.53 5.17 -5.09
N SER A 56 -9.28 6.03 -6.09
CA SER A 56 -8.58 5.64 -7.31
C SER A 56 -7.18 5.07 -7.04
N CYS A 57 -6.44 5.59 -6.05
CA CYS A 57 -5.13 5.02 -5.65
C CYS A 57 -5.26 3.54 -5.24
N TYR A 58 -6.25 3.21 -4.41
CA TYR A 58 -6.51 1.84 -3.97
C TYR A 58 -6.99 0.96 -5.13
N GLU A 59 -7.91 1.47 -5.97
CA GLU A 59 -8.44 0.73 -7.12
C GLU A 59 -7.35 0.38 -8.14
N GLN A 60 -6.56 1.37 -8.56
CA GLN A 60 -5.48 1.18 -9.54
C GLN A 60 -4.38 0.26 -8.99
N SER A 61 -4.07 0.36 -7.70
CA SER A 61 -3.08 -0.52 -7.08
C SER A 61 -3.55 -1.98 -7.03
N LEU A 62 -4.82 -2.22 -6.66
CA LEU A 62 -5.39 -3.57 -6.64
C LEU A 62 -5.60 -4.14 -8.05
N GLU A 63 -5.95 -3.30 -9.02
CA GLU A 63 -6.09 -3.72 -10.42
C GLU A 63 -4.76 -4.25 -10.97
N ILE A 64 -3.64 -3.57 -10.68
CA ILE A 64 -2.30 -4.06 -11.04
C ILE A 64 -2.00 -5.38 -10.30
N ALA A 65 -2.29 -5.47 -9.00
CA ALA A 65 -2.07 -6.69 -8.24
C ALA A 65 -2.83 -7.89 -8.81
N LEU A 66 -4.09 -7.69 -9.21
CA LEU A 66 -4.92 -8.69 -9.89
C LEU A 66 -4.32 -9.13 -11.23
N LYS A 67 -3.91 -8.17 -12.07
CA LYS A 67 -3.30 -8.46 -13.40
C LYS A 67 -2.02 -9.28 -13.27
N GLU A 68 -1.27 -9.06 -12.19
CA GLU A 68 -0.02 -9.75 -11.89
C GLU A 68 -0.21 -11.05 -11.11
N ASN A 69 -1.46 -11.46 -10.86
CA ASN A 69 -1.83 -12.64 -10.06
C ASN A 69 -1.19 -12.65 -8.66
N LEU A 70 -1.00 -11.47 -8.06
CA LEU A 70 -0.45 -11.34 -6.72
C LEU A 70 -1.52 -11.69 -5.71
N ARG A 71 -1.19 -12.56 -4.76
CA ARG A 71 -2.15 -13.08 -3.78
C ARG A 71 -2.20 -12.28 -2.49
N SER A 72 -1.24 -11.38 -2.30
CA SER A 72 -1.12 -10.59 -1.08
C SER A 72 -0.55 -9.21 -1.32
N VAL A 73 -1.04 -8.24 -0.54
CA VAL A 73 -0.75 -6.80 -0.73
C VAL A 73 -0.65 -6.09 0.62
N ALA A 74 0.37 -5.25 0.75
CA ALA A 74 0.53 -4.36 1.90
C ALA A 74 0.32 -2.89 1.53
N PHE A 75 -0.67 -2.24 2.17
CA PHE A 75 -0.98 -0.81 1.95
C PHE A 75 -0.46 0.06 3.11
N PRO A 76 0.28 1.15 2.85
CA PRO A 76 0.46 2.21 3.85
C PRO A 76 -0.80 3.06 3.99
N CYS A 77 -0.85 3.93 5.01
CA CYS A 77 -1.88 4.96 5.11
C CYS A 77 -1.66 6.07 4.05
N ILE A 78 -2.21 5.87 2.85
CA ILE A 78 -2.02 6.79 1.71
C ILE A 78 -2.58 8.18 2.05
N SER A 79 -1.79 9.22 1.81
CA SER A 79 -2.12 10.65 1.98
C SER A 79 -2.31 11.18 3.41
N THR A 80 -2.21 10.34 4.46
CA THR A 80 -2.52 10.77 5.84
C THR A 80 -1.35 11.43 6.59
N GLY A 81 -0.19 11.55 5.95
CA GLY A 81 0.99 12.24 6.48
C GLY A 81 1.06 13.68 5.98
N ILE A 82 2.17 14.03 5.31
CA ILE A 82 2.43 15.38 4.77
C ILE A 82 1.35 15.85 3.78
N TYR A 83 0.61 14.92 3.15
CA TYR A 83 -0.47 15.26 2.20
C TYR A 83 -1.78 15.67 2.87
N GLY A 84 -1.92 15.50 4.19
CA GLY A 84 -2.95 16.14 5.00
C GLY A 84 -4.37 15.54 4.91
N TYR A 85 -4.52 14.31 4.41
CA TYR A 85 -5.83 13.64 4.41
C TYR A 85 -6.22 13.24 5.85
N PRO A 86 -7.43 13.59 6.36
CA PRO A 86 -7.88 13.17 7.68
C PRO A 86 -7.86 11.64 7.83
N GLN A 87 -7.23 11.14 8.91
CA GLN A 87 -6.98 9.72 9.10
C GLN A 87 -8.25 8.87 9.02
N GLU A 88 -9.29 9.20 9.80
CA GLU A 88 -10.55 8.45 9.87
C GLU A 88 -11.25 8.38 8.50
N ALA A 89 -11.36 9.51 7.80
CA ALA A 89 -11.94 9.58 6.47
C ALA A 89 -11.13 8.76 5.44
N ALA A 90 -9.80 8.81 5.51
CA ALA A 90 -8.93 8.05 4.62
C ALA A 90 -9.10 6.53 4.79
N ALA A 91 -9.24 6.05 6.03
CA ALA A 91 -9.42 4.62 6.26
C ALA A 91 -10.80 4.12 5.87
N LEU A 92 -11.85 4.93 6.06
CA LEU A 92 -13.18 4.57 5.56
C LEU A 92 -13.13 4.31 4.04
N ILE A 93 -12.43 5.16 3.29
CA ILE A 93 -12.21 4.96 1.86
C ILE A 93 -11.39 3.70 1.60
N ALA A 94 -10.23 3.56 2.26
CA ALA A 94 -9.34 2.41 2.09
C ALA A 94 -10.08 1.08 2.28
N LEU A 95 -10.78 0.94 3.40
CA LEU A 95 -11.48 -0.29 3.78
C LEU A 95 -12.67 -0.57 2.87
N LYS A 96 -13.48 0.45 2.55
CA LYS A 96 -14.63 0.29 1.66
C LYS A 96 -14.17 -0.14 0.27
N THR A 97 -13.18 0.53 -0.30
CA THR A 97 -12.67 0.24 -1.65
C THR A 97 -12.06 -1.15 -1.72
N VAL A 98 -11.18 -1.49 -0.78
CA VAL A 98 -10.52 -2.81 -0.76
C VAL A 98 -11.57 -3.92 -0.57
N ARG A 99 -12.51 -3.77 0.37
CA ARG A 99 -13.59 -4.73 0.57
C ARG A 99 -14.41 -4.95 -0.70
N THR A 100 -14.84 -3.88 -1.37
CA THR A 100 -15.62 -3.98 -2.61
C THR A 100 -14.86 -4.72 -3.71
N ILE A 101 -13.55 -4.48 -3.85
CA ILE A 101 -12.75 -5.19 -4.86
C ILE A 101 -12.59 -6.67 -4.50
N LEU A 102 -12.38 -7.00 -3.23
CA LEU A 102 -12.25 -8.39 -2.80
C LEU A 102 -13.54 -9.18 -2.96
N GLU A 103 -14.68 -8.58 -2.63
CA GLU A 103 -16.00 -9.20 -2.83
C GLU A 103 -16.28 -9.47 -4.32
N LYS A 104 -15.81 -8.60 -5.23
CA LYS A 104 -15.93 -8.79 -6.69
C LYS A 104 -14.94 -9.79 -7.28
N ASN A 105 -13.83 -10.07 -6.60
CA ASN A 105 -12.73 -10.90 -7.10
C ASN A 105 -12.39 -12.03 -6.10
N SER A 106 -13.41 -12.64 -5.51
CA SER A 106 -13.27 -13.58 -4.38
C SER A 106 -12.42 -14.81 -4.67
N ASP A 107 -12.25 -15.17 -5.95
CA ASP A 107 -11.47 -16.33 -6.40
C ASP A 107 -10.02 -15.96 -6.75
N ASN A 108 -9.71 -14.66 -6.87
CA ASN A 108 -8.41 -14.16 -7.30
C ASN A 108 -7.50 -13.73 -6.13
N PHE A 109 -8.08 -13.40 -4.97
CA PHE A 109 -7.33 -13.03 -3.77
C PHE A 109 -7.51 -14.05 -2.64
N ASP A 110 -6.39 -14.39 -1.99
CA ASP A 110 -6.44 -15.05 -0.70
C ASP A 110 -6.90 -14.01 0.35
N ARG A 111 -8.15 -14.13 0.81
CA ARG A 111 -8.77 -13.15 1.73
C ARG A 111 -7.96 -12.95 3.02
N ASN A 112 -7.09 -13.91 3.36
CA ASN A 112 -6.27 -13.88 4.57
C ASN A 112 -4.93 -13.14 4.42
N LYS A 113 -4.65 -12.47 3.29
CA LYS A 113 -3.32 -11.89 3.03
C LYS A 113 -3.30 -10.43 2.54
N ILE A 114 -4.32 -9.64 2.90
CA ILE A 114 -4.25 -8.18 2.71
C ILE A 114 -3.93 -7.52 4.04
N VAL A 115 -2.80 -6.83 4.07
CA VAL A 115 -2.25 -6.23 5.28
C VAL A 115 -2.30 -4.71 5.15
N PHE A 116 -3.03 -4.05 6.03
CA PHE A 116 -2.97 -2.59 6.16
C PHE A 116 -1.88 -2.22 7.18
N LEU A 117 -0.86 -1.50 6.72
CA LEU A 117 0.21 -0.97 7.57
C LEU A 117 -0.26 0.32 8.23
N LEU A 118 -0.81 0.17 9.43
CA LEU A 118 -1.23 1.27 10.28
C LEU A 118 -0.03 1.81 11.05
N VAL A 119 0.35 3.06 10.80
CA VAL A 119 1.32 3.77 11.65
C VAL A 119 0.56 4.22 12.91
N ARG A 120 1.02 3.76 14.08
CA ARG A 120 0.39 3.99 15.40
C ARG A 120 -0.02 5.47 15.61
N GLY A 121 -1.27 5.68 16.01
CA GLY A 121 -1.79 6.98 16.40
C GLY A 121 -3.27 6.98 16.82
N LYS A 122 -4.18 6.44 16.00
CA LYS A 122 -5.63 6.29 16.29
C LYS A 122 -6.32 5.46 15.17
N PHE A 123 -6.06 4.15 15.17
CA PHE A 123 -6.88 3.17 14.43
C PHE A 123 -7.14 1.98 15.35
N SER A 124 -7.78 2.24 16.49
CA SER A 124 -8.34 1.19 17.33
C SER A 124 -9.72 0.85 16.79
N HIS A 125 -9.89 -0.38 16.33
CA HIS A 125 -11.16 -1.02 15.93
C HIS A 125 -11.62 -0.85 14.47
N ILE A 126 -10.83 -1.28 13.50
CA ILE A 126 -11.41 -1.94 12.32
C ILE A 126 -10.64 -3.24 12.09
N GLY A 127 -11.32 -4.36 12.35
CA GLY A 127 -10.74 -5.67 12.62
C GLY A 127 -9.92 -6.24 11.47
N PHE A 128 -8.62 -6.39 11.72
CA PHE A 128 -7.76 -7.41 11.10
C PHE A 128 -6.80 -7.89 12.20
N GLU A 129 -6.84 -9.19 12.51
CA GLU A 129 -5.88 -9.83 13.41
C GLU A 129 -4.49 -9.81 12.77
N THR A 130 -3.51 -9.25 13.46
CA THR A 130 -2.10 -9.31 13.07
C THR A 130 -1.43 -10.42 13.89
N SER A 131 -0.95 -11.47 13.23
CA SER A 131 -0.54 -12.73 13.84
C SER A 131 0.94 -12.79 14.30
N ASN A 132 1.54 -11.69 14.77
CA ASN A 132 2.91 -11.77 15.30
C ASN A 132 3.23 -10.74 16.39
N GLU A 133 3.58 -11.24 17.58
CA GLU A 133 3.89 -10.45 18.79
C GLU A 133 5.29 -9.80 18.82
N SER A 134 6.15 -10.04 17.82
CA SER A 134 7.58 -9.70 17.90
C SER A 134 7.96 -8.23 17.58
N PHE A 135 7.01 -7.30 17.46
CA PHE A 135 7.22 -6.03 16.74
C PHE A 135 7.07 -4.75 17.57
N ARG A 136 7.57 -4.76 18.82
CA ARG A 136 7.36 -3.65 19.78
C ARG A 136 8.40 -2.49 19.75
N SER A 137 9.49 -2.56 19.00
CA SER A 137 10.66 -1.69 19.27
C SER A 137 10.96 -0.52 18.32
N ASN A 138 10.27 -0.34 17.18
CA ASN A 138 10.55 0.82 16.30
C ASN A 138 9.34 1.27 15.45
N PRO A 139 8.78 2.47 15.67
CA PRO A 139 7.57 2.96 14.99
C PRO A 139 7.77 3.29 13.50
N TYR A 140 9.02 3.46 13.03
CA TYR A 140 9.34 3.70 11.62
C TYR A 140 9.77 2.43 10.88
N LEU A 141 9.92 1.32 11.61
CA LEU A 141 10.32 0.01 11.09
C LEU A 141 9.11 -0.91 10.86
N PHE A 142 7.90 -0.35 10.73
CA PHE A 142 6.69 -1.13 10.43
C PHE A 142 6.65 -1.63 8.97
N MET A 143 7.64 -1.26 8.16
CA MET A 143 7.67 -1.52 6.72
C MET A 143 8.53 -2.72 6.31
N CYS A 144 9.22 -3.39 7.24
CA CYS A 144 10.30 -4.33 6.88
C CYS A 144 10.01 -5.82 7.04
N LEU A 145 8.85 -6.26 7.54
CA LEU A 145 8.63 -7.70 7.77
C LEU A 145 7.28 -8.19 7.27
N VAL A 146 6.96 -7.80 6.04
CA VAL A 146 5.78 -8.26 5.33
C VAL A 146 6.29 -9.23 4.26
N LYS A 147 6.22 -10.55 4.52
CA LYS A 147 6.54 -11.62 3.54
C LYS A 147 5.44 -11.72 2.48
N GLU A 148 5.06 -10.59 1.90
CA GLU A 148 3.98 -10.53 0.92
C GLU A 148 4.56 -10.31 -0.47
N ASP A 149 3.80 -10.72 -1.49
CA ASP A 149 4.24 -10.62 -2.87
C ASP A 149 4.41 -9.15 -3.32
N LEU A 150 3.85 -8.19 -2.57
CA LEU A 150 3.72 -6.80 -2.97
C LEU A 150 3.75 -5.79 -1.80
N LEU A 151 4.49 -4.69 -2.02
CA LEU A 151 4.48 -3.49 -1.18
C LEU A 151 3.99 -2.26 -1.97
N ILE A 152 3.21 -1.40 -1.35
CA ILE A 152 2.77 -0.14 -1.97
C ILE A 152 3.57 1.06 -1.43
N SER A 153 4.17 1.83 -2.34
CA SER A 153 4.84 3.11 -2.04
C SER A 153 3.95 4.29 -2.41
N VAL A 154 3.98 5.30 -1.53
CA VAL A 154 3.38 6.63 -1.69
C VAL A 154 4.49 7.67 -1.64
#